data_AF-A0A1Y3NR77-F1
#
_entry.id   AF-A0A1Y3NR77-F1
#
_cell.length_a   1.000
_cell.length_b   1.000
_cell.length_c   1.000
_cell.angle_alpha   90.00
_cell.angle_beta   90.00
_cell.angle_gamma   90.00
#
_symmetry.space_group_name_H-M   'P 1'
#
loop_
_entity.id
_entity.type
_entity.pdbx_description
1 polymer ?
#
loop_
_entity_poly.entity_id
_entity_poly.type
_entity_poly.pdbx_seq_one_letter_code
_entity_poly.pdbx_strand_id
1 'polypeptide(L)'
;LTTYLGSICYGSLIILIVKCTKRLITLLTILCFCFICCFQYGLKILDELLKVFNSYTYIYIAFYRSSFCKAYKESYLLIYRHGVDAIYDKVLILKKMINGKYTVIMLSFFITYIVTVVIGNNNDTIDIIMHIVTAFIISDTVFLAFSSVLTSAVSTLFLGI
;
A
#
# COMPACT_ATOMS: atom_id res chain seq x y z
N LEU A 1 -12.31 23.18 13.15
CA LEU A 1 -11.04 22.40 13.17
C LEU A 1 -11.16 21.14 14.03
N THR A 2 -11.94 21.14 15.12
CA THR A 2 -12.09 20.01 16.07
C THR A 2 -12.95 18.84 15.59
N THR A 3 -13.90 19.05 14.66
CA THR A 3 -14.75 17.97 14.11
C THR A 3 -13.98 17.00 13.20
N TYR A 4 -12.94 17.48 12.52
CA TYR A 4 -12.16 16.67 11.58
C TYR A 4 -11.21 15.71 12.28
N LEU A 5 -10.56 16.12 13.38
CA LEU A 5 -9.72 15.24 14.19
C LEU A 5 -10.54 14.10 14.85
N GLY A 6 -11.76 14.41 15.32
CA GLY A 6 -12.67 13.40 15.86
C GLY A 6 -13.11 12.38 14.79
N SER A 7 -13.43 12.86 13.59
CA SER A 7 -13.76 12.03 12.43
C SER A 7 -12.60 11.12 12.02
N ILE A 8 -11.36 11.61 12.07
CA ILE A 8 -10.18 10.81 11.73
C ILE A 8 -9.90 9.75 12.81
N CYS A 9 -10.02 10.13 14.08
CA CYS A 9 -9.83 9.23 15.21
C CYS A 9 -10.86 8.07 15.19
N TYR A 10 -12.12 8.36 14.82
CA TYR A 10 -13.19 7.35 14.73
C TYR A 10 -12.88 6.25 13.69
N GLY A 11 -12.34 6.62 12.52
CA GLY A 11 -11.91 5.65 11.51
C GLY A 11 -10.76 4.77 11.99
N SER A 12 -9.79 5.34 12.72
CA SER A 12 -8.68 4.57 13.30
C SER A 12 -9.14 3.61 14.42
N LEU A 13 -10.15 4.01 15.20
CA LEU A 13 -10.72 3.20 16.28
C LEU A 13 -11.42 1.94 15.75
N ILE A 14 -12.17 2.07 14.65
CA ILE A 14 -12.86 0.94 14.00
C ILE A 14 -11.86 -0.12 13.53
N ILE A 15 -10.75 0.30 12.91
CA ILE A 15 -9.69 -0.63 12.50
C ILE A 15 -9.05 -1.29 13.72
N LEU A 16 -8.82 -0.52 14.78
CA LEU A 16 -8.22 -1.03 16.01
C LEU A 16 -9.10 -2.09 16.67
N ILE A 17 -10.42 -1.88 16.70
CA ILE A 17 -11.40 -2.83 17.25
C ILE A 17 -11.31 -4.16 16.50
N VAL A 18 -11.32 -4.15 15.16
CA VAL A 18 -11.24 -5.38 14.35
C VAL A 18 -9.90 -6.12 14.55
N LYS A 19 -8.78 -5.39 14.61
CA LYS A 19 -7.47 -5.96 14.94
C LYS A 19 -7.46 -6.58 16.34
N CYS A 20 -8.11 -5.93 17.30
CA CYS A 20 -8.25 -6.42 18.66
C CYS A 20 -9.08 -7.71 18.70
N THR A 21 -10.18 -7.79 17.94
CA THR A 21 -10.99 -9.01 17.83
C THR A 21 -10.18 -10.17 17.26
N LYS A 22 -9.41 -9.92 16.19
CA LYS A 22 -8.52 -10.93 15.58
C LYS A 22 -7.48 -11.47 16.56
N ARG A 23 -6.91 -10.59 17.40
CA ARG A 23 -5.94 -10.99 18.44
C ARG A 23 -6.59 -11.83 19.53
N LEU A 24 -7.79 -11.46 19.98
CA LEU A 24 -8.56 -12.23 20.97
C LEU A 24 -8.92 -13.62 20.45
N ILE A 25 -9.37 -13.73 19.20
CA ILE A 25 -9.68 -15.02 18.57
C ILE A 25 -8.44 -15.89 18.44
N THR A 26 -7.28 -15.29 18.11
CA THR A 26 -6.00 -16.00 18.03
C THR A 26 -5.58 -16.56 19.39
N LEU A 27 -5.92 -15.91 20.51
CA LEU A 27 -5.62 -16.40 21.85
C LEU A 27 -6.54 -17.56 22.31
N LEU A 28 -7.76 -17.67 21.76
CA LEU A 28 -8.69 -18.77 22.04
C LEU A 28 -8.37 -20.09 21.29
N THR A 29 -7.33 -20.12 20.44
CA THR A 29 -7.11 -21.15 19.39
C THR A 29 -6.58 -22.52 19.85
N ILE A 30 -6.67 -22.87 21.13
CA ILE A 30 -6.09 -24.12 21.63
C ILE A 30 -6.97 -25.35 21.30
N LEU A 31 -8.25 -25.20 20.93
CA LEU A 31 -9.20 -26.34 20.88
C LEU A 31 -9.75 -26.81 19.52
N CYS A 32 -9.63 -26.10 18.39
CA CYS A 32 -10.23 -26.59 17.12
C CYS A 32 -9.57 -26.04 15.83
N PHE A 33 -8.65 -26.79 15.21
CA PHE A 33 -7.79 -26.29 14.13
C PHE A 33 -8.49 -25.94 12.80
N CYS A 34 -9.52 -26.69 12.37
CA CYS A 34 -10.05 -26.56 11.00
C CYS A 34 -11.02 -25.37 10.83
N PHE A 35 -11.99 -25.21 11.74
CA PHE A 35 -12.98 -24.13 11.68
C PHE A 35 -12.35 -22.74 11.86
N ILE A 36 -11.28 -22.69 12.67
CA ILE A 36 -10.55 -21.47 13.00
C ILE A 36 -9.68 -20.98 11.84
N CYS A 37 -9.11 -21.86 11.02
CA CYS A 37 -8.33 -21.44 9.84
C CYS A 37 -9.21 -20.69 8.82
N CYS A 38 -10.41 -21.20 8.55
CA CYS A 38 -11.38 -20.54 7.68
C CYS A 38 -11.81 -19.17 8.23
N PHE A 39 -12.06 -19.10 9.55
CA PHE A 39 -12.45 -17.86 10.21
C PHE A 39 -11.32 -16.83 10.25
N GLN A 40 -10.08 -17.26 10.49
CA GLN A 40 -8.91 -16.39 10.47
C GLN A 40 -8.64 -15.82 9.07
N TYR A 41 -8.88 -16.62 8.02
CA TYR A 41 -8.79 -16.16 6.64
C TYR A 41 -9.89 -15.14 6.30
N GLY A 42 -11.15 -15.42 6.69
CA GLY A 42 -12.26 -14.47 6.52
C GLY A 42 -12.01 -13.13 7.23
N LEU A 43 -11.46 -13.18 8.45
CA LEU A 43 -11.07 -11.98 9.20
C LEU A 43 -9.90 -11.23 8.58
N LYS A 44 -8.95 -11.93 7.95
CA LYS A 44 -7.87 -11.27 7.19
C LYS A 44 -8.44 -10.49 6.01
N ILE A 45 -9.37 -11.08 5.25
CA ILE A 45 -10.01 -10.39 4.13
C ILE A 45 -10.81 -9.19 4.63
N LEU A 46 -11.57 -9.34 5.72
CA LEU A 46 -12.35 -8.25 6.29
C LEU A 46 -11.45 -7.09 6.77
N ASP A 47 -10.33 -7.38 7.42
CA ASP A 47 -9.35 -6.38 7.87
C ASP A 47 -8.75 -5.61 6.68
N GLU A 48 -8.37 -6.29 5.60
CA GLU A 48 -7.89 -5.63 4.38
C GLU A 48 -8.99 -4.78 3.71
N LEU A 49 -10.22 -5.30 3.64
CA LEU A 49 -11.35 -4.57 3.08
C LEU A 49 -11.65 -3.29 3.88
N LEU A 50 -11.63 -3.38 5.22
CA LEU A 50 -11.85 -2.24 6.11
C LEU A 50 -10.76 -1.18 6.00
N LYS A 51 -9.49 -1.57 5.83
CA LYS A 51 -8.39 -0.62 5.56
C LYS A 51 -8.62 0.14 4.26
N VAL A 52 -9.06 -0.56 3.21
CA VAL A 52 -9.39 0.06 1.92
C VAL A 52 -10.53 1.06 2.07
N PHE A 53 -11.64 0.67 2.72
CA PHE A 53 -12.76 1.58 3.00
C PHE A 53 -12.33 2.82 3.79
N ASN A 54 -11.52 2.64 4.83
CA ASN A 54 -11.09 3.75 5.66
C ASN A 54 -10.15 4.70 4.90
N SER A 55 -9.25 4.16 4.09
CA SER A 55 -8.36 4.97 3.23
C SER A 55 -9.17 5.84 2.25
N TYR A 56 -10.17 5.28 1.57
CA TYR A 56 -11.03 6.06 0.68
C TYR A 56 -11.88 7.09 1.43
N THR A 57 -12.39 6.73 2.61
CA THR A 57 -13.17 7.65 3.45
C THR A 57 -12.33 8.85 3.90
N TYR A 58 -11.05 8.66 4.24
CA TYR A 58 -10.16 9.77 4.58
C TYR A 58 -9.91 10.71 3.41
N ILE A 59 -9.66 10.16 2.22
CA ILE A 59 -9.45 10.97 1.01
C ILE A 59 -10.74 11.74 0.69
N TYR A 60 -11.92 11.13 0.82
CA TYR A 60 -13.20 11.80 0.63
C TYR A 60 -13.42 12.96 1.63
N ILE A 61 -13.10 12.76 2.91
CA ILE A 61 -13.17 13.82 3.94
C ILE A 61 -12.22 14.97 3.59
N ALA A 62 -11.04 14.67 3.05
CA ALA A 62 -10.06 15.68 2.65
C ALA A 62 -10.57 16.56 1.49
N PHE A 63 -11.26 15.97 0.50
CA PHE A 63 -11.82 16.73 -0.63
C PHE A 63 -13.12 17.45 -0.31
N TYR A 64 -14.12 16.73 0.22
CA TYR A 64 -15.49 17.23 0.33
C TYR A 64 -15.83 17.84 1.70
N ARG A 65 -14.91 17.77 2.68
CA ARG A 65 -15.08 18.30 4.05
C ARG A 65 -16.37 17.85 4.75
N SER A 66 -16.87 16.65 4.45
CA SER A 66 -18.09 16.09 5.05
C SER A 66 -17.81 15.36 6.38
N SER A 67 -18.87 15.06 7.14
CA SER A 67 -18.79 14.22 8.35
C SER A 67 -18.41 12.76 8.02
N PHE A 68 -17.77 12.06 8.97
CA PHE A 68 -17.32 10.66 8.79
C PHE A 68 -18.42 9.74 8.26
N CYS A 69 -19.60 9.79 8.87
CA CYS A 69 -20.71 8.89 8.54
C CYS A 69 -21.21 9.10 7.10
N LYS A 70 -21.25 10.37 6.65
CA LYS A 70 -21.61 10.69 5.26
C LYS A 70 -20.52 10.24 4.29
N ALA A 71 -19.26 10.55 4.58
CA ALA A 71 -18.12 10.12 3.75
C ALA A 71 -18.01 8.59 3.63
N TYR A 72 -18.27 7.86 4.72
CA TYR A 72 -18.26 6.41 4.76
C TYR A 72 -19.40 5.81 3.92
N LYS A 73 -20.61 6.39 3.97
CA LYS A 73 -21.74 5.94 3.16
C LYS A 73 -21.48 6.14 1.66
N GLU A 74 -20.91 7.28 1.28
CA GLU A 74 -20.57 7.58 -0.11
C GLU A 74 -19.41 6.71 -0.61
N SER A 75 -18.36 6.50 0.19
CA SER A 75 -17.25 5.61 -0.17
C SER A 75 -17.70 4.15 -0.29
N TYR A 76 -18.62 3.71 0.57
CA TYR A 76 -19.28 2.40 0.45
C TYR A 76 -20.07 2.28 -0.86
N LEU A 77 -20.87 3.29 -1.20
CA LEU A 77 -21.69 3.29 -2.40
C LEU A 77 -20.83 3.33 -3.68
N LEU A 78 -19.70 4.04 -3.66
CA LEU A 78 -18.72 4.05 -4.75
C LEU A 78 -18.14 2.66 -5.02
N ILE A 79 -17.71 1.96 -3.96
CA ILE A 79 -17.19 0.59 -4.06
C ILE A 79 -18.28 -0.40 -4.46
N TYR A 80 -19.50 -0.22 -3.96
CA TYR A 80 -20.64 -1.04 -4.38
C TYR A 80 -20.95 -0.88 -5.87
N ARG A 81 -20.84 0.33 -6.41
CA ARG A 81 -21.05 0.63 -7.84
C ARG A 81 -19.94 0.08 -8.75
N HIS A 82 -18.68 0.15 -8.32
CA HIS A 82 -17.55 -0.35 -9.08
C HIS A 82 -17.21 -1.84 -8.81
N GLY A 83 -17.86 -2.44 -7.81
CA GLY A 83 -17.75 -3.85 -7.49
C GLY A 83 -16.35 -4.33 -7.09
N VAL A 84 -16.16 -5.65 -7.20
CA VAL A 84 -14.89 -6.35 -6.96
C VAL A 84 -13.81 -5.91 -7.96
N ASP A 85 -14.20 -5.36 -9.10
CA ASP A 85 -13.30 -4.92 -10.17
C ASP A 85 -12.37 -3.79 -9.70
N ALA A 86 -12.84 -2.88 -8.85
CA ALA A 86 -12.00 -1.84 -8.25
C ALA A 86 -10.90 -2.39 -7.33
N ILE A 87 -11.19 -3.50 -6.63
CA ILE A 87 -10.21 -4.18 -5.77
C ILE A 87 -9.20 -4.91 -6.66
N TYR A 88 -9.68 -5.55 -7.73
CA TYR A 88 -8.83 -6.28 -8.66
C TYR A 88 -7.85 -5.35 -9.39
N ASP A 89 -8.32 -4.20 -9.85
CA ASP A 89 -7.47 -3.20 -10.51
C ASP A 89 -6.39 -2.65 -9.56
N LYS A 90 -6.74 -2.39 -8.29
CA LYS A 90 -5.74 -2.01 -7.27
C LYS A 90 -4.66 -3.07 -7.07
N VAL A 91 -5.03 -4.35 -6.99
CA VAL A 91 -4.07 -5.45 -6.85
C VAL A 91 -3.21 -5.59 -8.11
N LEU A 92 -3.80 -5.41 -9.29
CA LEU A 92 -3.10 -5.42 -10.57
C LEU A 92 -2.07 -4.28 -10.65
N ILE A 93 -2.44 -3.07 -10.25
CA ILE A 93 -1.56 -1.89 -10.20
C ILE A 93 -0.39 -2.12 -9.25
N LEU A 94 -0.64 -2.59 -8.02
CA LEU A 94 0.41 -2.89 -7.05
C LEU A 94 1.37 -3.96 -7.58
N LYS A 95 0.85 -5.02 -8.20
CA LYS A 95 1.67 -6.09 -8.79
C LYS A 95 2.52 -5.57 -9.96
N LYS A 96 1.97 -4.70 -10.81
CA LYS A 96 2.71 -4.06 -11.90
C LYS A 96 3.80 -3.11 -11.38
N MET A 97 3.53 -2.37 -10.30
CA MET A 97 4.53 -1.50 -9.66
C MET A 97 5.73 -2.30 -9.12
N ILE A 98 5.47 -3.45 -8.50
CA ILE A 98 6.55 -4.34 -8.03
C ILE A 98 7.41 -4.82 -9.20
N ASN A 99 6.79 -5.24 -10.31
CA ASN A 99 7.53 -5.67 -11.51
C ASN A 99 8.36 -4.52 -12.11
N GLY A 100 7.79 -3.31 -12.16
CA GLY A 100 8.49 -2.10 -12.62
C GLY A 100 9.74 -1.80 -11.77
N LYS A 101 9.68 -2.03 -10.45
CA LYS A 101 10.83 -1.84 -9.56
C LYS A 101 12.04 -2.67 -9.98
N TYR A 102 11.81 -3.96 -10.22
CA TYR A 102 12.88 -4.88 -10.61
C TYR A 102 13.50 -4.50 -11.95
N THR A 103 12.70 -4.05 -12.91
CA THR A 103 13.21 -3.60 -14.21
C THR A 103 14.10 -2.36 -14.08
N VAL A 104 13.69 -1.37 -13.28
CA VAL A 104 14.48 -0.14 -13.07
C VAL A 104 15.80 -0.45 -12.37
N ILE A 105 15.78 -1.30 -11.34
CA ILE A 105 16.98 -1.71 -10.61
C ILE A 105 17.96 -2.43 -11.55
N MET A 106 17.50 -3.38 -12.36
CA MET A 106 18.34 -4.10 -13.31
C MET A 106 19.02 -3.16 -14.32
N LEU A 107 18.28 -2.19 -14.85
CA LEU A 107 18.83 -1.21 -15.80
C LEU A 107 19.88 -0.30 -15.13
N SER A 108 19.61 0.14 -13.90
CA SER A 108 20.53 1.02 -13.15
C SER A 108 21.87 0.34 -12.84
N PHE A 109 21.86 -0.97 -12.53
CA PHE A 109 23.07 -1.76 -12.36
C PHE A 109 23.88 -1.86 -13.65
N PHE A 110 23.21 -2.14 -14.76
CA PHE A 110 23.87 -2.28 -16.06
C PHE A 110 24.57 -0.99 -16.50
N ILE A 111 23.90 0.15 -16.34
CA ILE A 111 24.46 1.47 -16.67
C ILE A 111 25.64 1.80 -15.75
N THR A 112 25.49 1.58 -14.44
CA THR A 112 26.54 1.88 -13.46
C THR A 112 27.81 1.06 -13.72
N TYR A 113 27.65 -0.21 -14.09
CA TYR A 113 28.77 -1.08 -14.47
C TYR A 113 29.50 -0.58 -15.74
N ILE A 114 28.76 -0.17 -16.78
CA ILE A 114 29.38 0.40 -17.99
C ILE A 114 30.14 1.69 -17.66
N VAL A 115 29.55 2.58 -16.86
CA VAL A 115 30.18 3.86 -16.48
C VAL A 115 31.48 3.64 -15.71
N THR A 116 31.50 2.74 -14.72
CA THR A 116 32.70 2.50 -13.91
C THR A 116 33.82 1.83 -14.72
N VAL A 117 33.50 0.89 -15.60
CA VAL A 117 34.48 0.17 -16.43
C VAL A 117 34.99 1.03 -17.60
N VAL A 118 34.11 1.72 -18.33
CA VAL A 118 34.48 2.45 -19.56
C VAL A 118 35.02 3.85 -19.27
N ILE A 119 34.40 4.57 -18.32
CA ILE A 119 34.74 5.98 -18.05
C ILE A 119 35.71 6.09 -16.89
N GLY A 120 35.50 5.30 -15.84
CA GLY A 120 36.40 5.27 -14.68
C GLY A 120 37.77 4.68 -15.01
N ASN A 121 37.85 3.75 -15.98
CA ASN A 121 39.05 2.95 -16.28
C ASN A 121 39.71 2.37 -15.00
N ASN A 122 38.88 2.13 -13.97
CA ASN A 122 39.31 1.64 -12.68
C ASN A 122 39.25 0.11 -12.73
N ASN A 123 40.41 -0.53 -12.59
CA ASN A 123 40.51 -1.99 -12.56
C ASN A 123 40.35 -2.55 -11.14
N ASP A 124 40.23 -1.67 -10.14
CA ASP A 124 40.06 -2.05 -8.74
C ASP A 124 38.64 -2.56 -8.51
N THR A 125 38.55 -3.86 -8.21
CA THR A 125 37.29 -4.57 -7.99
C THR A 125 36.48 -4.01 -6.82
N ILE A 126 37.16 -3.43 -5.83
CA ILE A 126 36.54 -2.84 -4.64
C ILE A 126 35.72 -1.59 -5.00
N ASP A 127 36.27 -0.70 -5.83
CA ASP A 127 35.60 0.55 -6.22
C ASP A 127 34.37 0.31 -7.09
N ILE A 128 34.44 -0.70 -7.97
CA ILE A 128 33.32 -1.14 -8.81
C ILE A 128 32.18 -1.65 -7.91
N ILE A 129 32.47 -2.49 -6.92
CA ILE A 129 31.47 -3.04 -6.00
C ILE A 129 30.79 -1.93 -5.19
N MET A 130 31.56 -0.95 -4.69
CA MET A 130 31.01 0.17 -3.91
C MET A 130 30.07 1.06 -4.74
N HIS A 131 30.38 1.32 -6.00
CA HIS A 131 29.50 2.08 -6.90
C HIS A 131 28.20 1.32 -7.23
N ILE A 132 28.28 0.00 -7.39
CA ILE A 132 27.12 -0.87 -7.62
C ILE A 132 26.17 -0.84 -6.41
N VAL A 133 26.71 -0.94 -5.19
CA VAL A 133 25.89 -0.93 -3.96
C VAL A 133 25.23 0.44 -3.74
N THR A 134 25.95 1.54 -3.98
CA THR A 134 25.38 2.89 -3.84
C THR A 134 24.28 3.15 -4.87
N ALA A 135 24.47 2.73 -6.13
CA ALA A 135 23.45 2.84 -7.17
C ALA A 135 22.16 2.05 -6.85
N PHE A 136 22.29 0.88 -6.21
CA PHE A 136 21.15 0.10 -5.74
C PHE A 136 20.30 0.85 -4.70
N ILE A 137 20.96 1.41 -3.68
CA ILE A 137 20.27 2.12 -2.58
C ILE A 137 19.56 3.36 -3.13
N ILE A 138 20.21 4.12 -4.01
CA ILE A 138 19.61 5.31 -4.64
C ILE A 138 18.40 4.90 -5.50
N SER A 139 18.51 3.83 -6.29
CA SER A 139 17.43 3.41 -7.17
C SER A 139 16.21 2.90 -6.40
N ASP A 140 16.40 2.13 -5.32
CA ASP A 140 15.30 1.65 -4.48
C ASP A 140 14.58 2.81 -3.76
N THR A 141 15.33 3.78 -3.22
CA THR A 141 14.74 4.96 -2.55
C THR A 141 13.93 5.83 -3.52
N VAL A 142 14.45 6.10 -4.71
CA VAL A 142 13.73 6.87 -5.75
C VAL A 142 12.45 6.15 -6.20
N PHE A 143 12.53 4.83 -6.41
CA PHE A 143 11.36 4.06 -6.83
C PHE A 143 10.28 3.98 -5.74
N LEU A 144 10.67 3.88 -4.47
CA LEU A 144 9.73 3.91 -3.35
C LEU A 144 9.00 5.25 -3.27
N ALA A 145 9.71 6.37 -3.43
CA ALA A 145 9.10 7.70 -3.47
C ALA A 145 8.08 7.80 -4.62
N PHE A 146 8.48 7.37 -5.83
CA PHE A 146 7.60 7.37 -7.00
C PHE A 146 6.35 6.49 -6.83
N SER A 147 6.52 5.26 -6.35
CA SER A 147 5.42 4.31 -6.12
C SER A 147 4.40 4.83 -5.11
N SER A 148 4.88 5.54 -4.07
CA SER A 148 3.99 6.15 -3.06
C SER A 148 3.09 7.24 -3.65
N VAL A 149 3.62 8.05 -4.57
CA VAL A 149 2.89 9.12 -5.27
C VAL A 149 1.90 8.53 -6.29
N LEU A 150 2.31 7.50 -7.03
CA LEU A 150 1.40 6.83 -7.96
C LEU A 150 0.21 6.19 -7.24
N THR A 151 0.46 5.52 -6.12
CA THR A 151 -0.59 4.86 -5.35
C THR A 151 -1.60 5.86 -4.79
N SER A 152 -1.12 7.01 -4.30
CA SER A 152 -2.01 8.08 -3.84
C SER A 152 -2.78 8.71 -5.00
N ALA A 153 -2.12 9.03 -6.12
CA ALA A 153 -2.75 9.60 -7.30
C ALA A 153 -3.89 8.72 -7.85
N VAL A 154 -3.65 7.42 -8.01
CA VAL A 154 -4.67 6.47 -8.47
C VAL A 154 -5.86 6.43 -7.51
N SER A 155 -5.62 6.42 -6.20
CA SER A 155 -6.71 6.42 -5.22
C SER A 155 -7.53 7.72 -5.23
N THR A 156 -6.91 8.86 -5.52
CA THR A 156 -7.61 10.15 -5.66
C THR A 156 -8.43 10.23 -6.95
N LEU A 157 -7.90 9.74 -8.07
CA LEU A 157 -8.64 9.71 -9.35
C LEU A 157 -9.88 8.83 -9.25
N PHE A 158 -9.76 7.67 -8.60
CA PHE A 158 -10.90 6.78 -8.39
C PHE A 158 -12.04 7.42 -7.57
N LEU A 159 -11.74 8.37 -6.69
CA LEU A 159 -12.74 9.10 -5.91
C LEU A 159 -13.31 10.33 -6.63
N GLY A 160 -12.61 10.82 -7.65
CA GLY A 160 -13.03 11.98 -8.45
C GLY A 160 -13.91 11.61 -9.65
N ILE A 161 -13.94 10.33 -10.02
CA ILE A 161 -14.79 9.75 -11.08
C ILE A 161 -16.08 9.23 -10.43
#